data_AF-A0A0P9N5N4-F1
#
_entry.id   AF-A0A0P9N5N4-F1
#
_cell.length_a   1.000
_cell.length_b   1.000
_cell.length_c   1.000
_cell.angle_alpha   90.00
_cell.angle_beta   90.00
_cell.angle_gamma   90.00
#
_symmetry.space_group_name_H-M   'P 1'
#
loop_
_entity.id
_entity.type
_entity.pdbx_description
1 polymer ?
#
loop_
_entity_poly.entity_id
_entity_poly.type
_entity_poly.pdbx_seq_one_letter_code
_entity_poly.pdbx_strand_id
1 'polypeptide(L)'
;MKRIPLRSVDRDDTQHLQDEIEKLQSAQNVMLEANRALELGDELTLIRLGLDPARIAELEQRHLAGKKGFPDYVIRNLSHTIQQLQDYRRASGQHRSDKEEQTE
;
A
#
# COMPACT_ATOMS: atom_id res chain seq x y z
N MET A 1 23.04 -10.76 33.42
CA MET A 1 21.96 -10.22 32.56
C MET A 1 22.35 -10.45 31.11
N LYS A 2 21.60 -11.26 30.35
CA LYS A 2 21.89 -11.55 28.94
C LYS A 2 21.49 -10.32 28.11
N ARG A 3 22.46 -9.68 27.44
CA ARG A 3 22.19 -8.60 26.48
C ARG A 3 21.39 -9.20 25.33
N ILE A 4 20.11 -8.86 25.22
CA ILE A 4 19.31 -9.18 24.05
C ILE A 4 19.93 -8.38 22.89
N PRO A 5 20.39 -9.01 21.81
CA PRO A 5 20.93 -8.28 20.69
C PRO A 5 19.81 -7.46 20.05
N LEU A 6 19.97 -6.14 20.02
CA LEU A 6 19.06 -5.18 19.33
C LEU A 6 18.84 -5.53 17.84
N ARG A 7 19.70 -6.37 17.27
CA ARG A 7 19.68 -6.84 15.88
C ARG A 7 18.41 -7.58 15.46
N SER A 8 17.63 -8.16 16.39
CA SER A 8 16.38 -8.85 16.05
C SER A 8 15.21 -7.87 15.87
N VAL A 9 15.12 -6.85 16.73
CA VAL A 9 14.02 -5.87 16.72
C VAL A 9 14.05 -5.04 15.43
N ASP A 10 15.23 -4.58 15.02
CA ASP A 10 15.40 -3.76 13.81
C ASP A 10 15.17 -4.54 12.49
N ARG A 11 15.34 -5.87 12.49
CA ARG A 11 15.05 -6.73 11.33
C ARG A 11 13.54 -6.94 11.14
N ASP A 12 12.86 -7.11 12.27
CA ASP A 12 11.39 -7.22 12.29
C ASP A 12 10.75 -5.90 11.82
N ASP A 13 11.32 -4.74 12.18
CA ASP A 13 10.80 -3.43 11.76
C ASP A 13 10.91 -3.19 10.25
N THR A 14 12.03 -3.56 9.62
CA THR A 14 12.20 -3.40 8.17
C THR A 14 11.33 -4.37 7.36
N GLN A 15 11.12 -5.59 7.86
CA GLN A 15 10.18 -6.54 7.27
C GLN A 15 8.73 -6.06 7.43
N HIS A 16 8.36 -5.57 8.62
CA HIS A 16 7.03 -5.04 8.87
C HIS A 16 6.70 -3.85 7.96
N LEU A 17 7.68 -2.96 7.72
CA LEU A 17 7.52 -1.86 6.76
C LEU A 17 7.35 -2.35 5.32
N GLN A 18 8.06 -3.40 4.92
CA GLN A 18 7.91 -4.00 3.59
C GLN A 18 6.50 -4.58 3.43
N ASP A 19 6.02 -5.36 4.41
CA ASP A 19 4.69 -5.95 4.39
C ASP A 19 3.59 -4.89 4.34
N GLU A 20 3.76 -3.78 5.07
CA GLU A 20 2.80 -2.67 5.06
C GLU A 20 2.78 -1.94 3.70
N ILE A 21 3.96 -1.71 3.10
CA ILE A 21 4.07 -1.14 1.75
C ILE A 21 3.35 -2.04 0.74
N GLU A 22 3.54 -3.35 0.80
CA GLU A 22 2.90 -4.31 -0.10
C GLU A 22 1.37 -4.32 0.06
N LYS A 23 0.86 -4.27 1.29
CA LYS A 23 -0.58 -4.15 1.56
C LYS A 23 -1.16 -2.88 0.96
N LEU A 24 -0.50 -1.73 1.16
CA LEU A 24 -0.96 -0.46 0.63
C LEU A 24 -0.91 -0.42 -0.91
N GLN A 25 0.13 -1.00 -1.51
CA GLN A 25 0.22 -1.15 -2.98
C GLN A 25 -0.89 -2.05 -3.52
N SER A 26 -1.18 -3.16 -2.85
CA SER A 26 -2.30 -4.05 -3.20
C SER A 26 -3.64 -3.30 -3.14
N ALA A 27 -3.88 -2.55 -2.07
CA ALA A 27 -5.09 -1.74 -1.93
C ALA A 27 -5.19 -0.67 -3.02
N GLN A 28 -4.09 0.01 -3.35
CA GLN A 28 -4.05 0.98 -4.45
C GLN A 28 -4.40 0.34 -5.79
N ASN A 29 -3.84 -0.83 -6.08
CA ASN A 29 -4.12 -1.55 -7.32
C ASN A 29 -5.60 -1.95 -7.42
N VAL A 30 -6.20 -2.42 -6.32
CA VAL A 30 -7.65 -2.69 -6.27
C VAL A 30 -8.45 -1.44 -6.59
N MET A 31 -8.10 -0.27 -6.03
CA MET A 31 -8.80 0.99 -6.31
C MET A 31 -8.72 1.40 -7.77
N LEU A 32 -7.53 1.30 -8.37
CA LEU A 32 -7.29 1.64 -9.78
C LEU A 32 -8.04 0.71 -10.72
N GLU A 33 -7.93 -0.60 -10.49
CA GLU A 33 -8.59 -1.60 -11.33
C GLU A 33 -10.10 -1.55 -11.18
N ALA A 34 -10.62 -1.28 -9.98
CA ALA A 34 -12.06 -1.08 -9.78
C ALA A 34 -12.57 0.15 -10.53
N ASN A 35 -11.85 1.27 -10.52
CA ASN A 35 -12.23 2.45 -11.31
C ASN A 35 -12.27 2.14 -12.81
N ARG A 36 -11.29 1.37 -13.31
CA ARG A 36 -11.26 0.92 -14.71
C ARG A 36 -12.41 -0.02 -15.03
N ALA A 37 -12.71 -0.96 -14.15
CA ALA A 37 -13.82 -1.90 -14.31
C ALA A 37 -15.16 -1.17 -14.38
N LEU A 38 -15.37 -0.15 -13.55
CA LEU A 38 -16.57 0.69 -13.61
C LEU A 38 -16.71 1.41 -14.97
N GLU A 39 -15.62 1.96 -15.50
CA GLU A 39 -15.62 2.62 -16.82
C GLU A 39 -15.93 1.67 -17.98
N LEU A 40 -15.54 0.40 -17.84
CA LEU A 40 -15.78 -0.65 -18.83
C LEU A 40 -17.11 -1.39 -18.63
N GLY A 41 -17.82 -1.15 -17.51
CA GLY A 41 -18.98 -1.94 -17.12
C GLY A 41 -18.66 -3.40 -16.80
N ASP A 42 -17.44 -3.68 -16.32
CA ASP A 42 -16.94 -5.03 -16.03
C ASP A 42 -17.18 -5.42 -14.55
N GLU A 43 -18.42 -5.81 -14.26
CA GLU A 43 -18.83 -6.25 -12.92
C GLU A 43 -18.05 -7.50 -12.45
N LEU A 44 -17.68 -8.40 -13.38
CA LEU A 44 -16.91 -9.61 -13.03
C LEU A 44 -15.53 -9.26 -12.47
N THR A 45 -14.89 -8.22 -12.99
CA THR A 45 -13.63 -7.73 -12.43
C THR A 45 -13.81 -7.16 -11.03
N LEU A 46 -14.90 -6.41 -10.76
CA LEU A 46 -15.19 -5.90 -9.41
C LEU A 46 -15.37 -7.03 -8.39
N ILE A 47 -16.05 -8.12 -8.78
CA ILE A 47 -16.19 -9.32 -7.95
C ILE A 47 -14.85 -10.03 -7.73
N ARG A 48 -14.03 -10.17 -8.79
CA ARG A 48 -12.70 -10.81 -8.70
C ARG A 48 -11.71 -10.03 -7.86
N LEU A 49 -11.86 -8.71 -7.75
CA LEU A 49 -11.09 -7.86 -6.85
C LEU A 49 -11.46 -8.09 -5.37
N GLY A 50 -12.47 -8.92 -5.08
CA GLY A 50 -12.88 -9.27 -3.72
C GLY A 50 -13.67 -8.17 -3.02
N LEU A 51 -14.21 -7.21 -3.77
CA LEU A 51 -15.09 -6.18 -3.22
C LEU A 51 -16.44 -6.82 -2.83
N ASP A 52 -16.96 -6.45 -1.67
CA ASP A 52 -18.27 -6.92 -1.25
C ASP A 52 -19.38 -6.27 -2.11
N PRO A 53 -20.55 -6.93 -2.25
CA PRO A 53 -21.62 -6.42 -3.11
C PRO A 53 -22.14 -5.02 -2.72
N ALA A 54 -22.13 -4.69 -1.43
CA ALA A 54 -22.58 -3.37 -0.97
C ALA A 54 -21.59 -2.28 -1.40
N ARG A 55 -20.29 -2.58 -1.33
CA ARG A 55 -19.24 -1.69 -1.82
C ARG A 55 -19.29 -1.52 -3.33
N ILE A 56 -19.54 -2.59 -4.09
CA ILE A 56 -19.72 -2.52 -5.56
C ILE A 56 -20.87 -1.57 -5.90
N ALA A 57 -22.04 -1.75 -5.29
CA ALA A 57 -23.21 -0.91 -5.53
C ALA A 57 -22.96 0.58 -5.22
N GLU A 58 -22.21 0.88 -4.15
CA GLU A 58 -21.82 2.27 -3.84
C GLU A 58 -20.93 2.88 -4.94
N LEU A 59 -19.95 2.11 -5.43
CA LEU A 59 -19.03 2.55 -6.48
C LEU A 59 -19.76 2.79 -7.80
N GLU A 60 -20.69 1.91 -8.17
CA GLU A 60 -21.56 2.06 -9.32
C GLU A 60 -22.47 3.27 -9.21
N GLN A 61 -23.08 3.50 -8.04
CA GLN A 61 -23.92 4.67 -7.82
C GLN A 61 -23.13 5.98 -8.00
N ARG A 62 -21.88 6.02 -7.53
CA ARG A 62 -20.98 7.15 -7.77
C ARG A 62 -20.67 7.32 -9.25
N HIS A 63 -20.40 6.23 -9.96
CA HIS A 63 -20.13 6.23 -11.40
C HIS A 63 -21.32 6.75 -12.21
N LEU A 64 -22.54 6.29 -11.90
CA LEU A 64 -23.79 6.79 -12.49
C LEU A 64 -24.01 8.28 -12.24
N ALA A 65 -23.52 8.81 -11.11
CA ALA A 65 -23.53 10.23 -10.81
C ALA A 65 -22.39 11.03 -11.47
N GLY A 66 -21.65 10.42 -12.42
CA GLY A 66 -20.53 11.04 -13.13
C GLY A 66 -19.26 11.19 -12.29
N LYS A 67 -19.15 10.49 -11.16
CA LYS A 67 -17.98 10.54 -10.26
C LYS A 67 -17.15 9.28 -10.39
N LYS A 68 -15.85 9.37 -10.12
CA LYS A 68 -15.02 8.16 -9.94
C LYS A 68 -15.53 7.35 -8.74
N GLY A 69 -15.52 6.02 -8.86
CA GLY A 69 -15.84 5.12 -7.75
C GLY A 69 -14.93 5.40 -6.55
N PHE A 70 -13.62 5.24 -6.76
CA PHE A 70 -12.58 5.73 -5.86
C PHE A 70 -12.09 7.11 -6.33
N PRO A 71 -12.21 8.16 -5.49
CA PRO A 71 -11.73 9.50 -5.87
C PRO A 71 -10.21 9.57 -6.05
N ASP A 72 -9.77 10.37 -7.02
CA ASP A 72 -8.33 10.53 -7.33
C ASP A 72 -7.50 11.02 -6.13
N TYR A 73 -8.08 11.88 -5.28
CA TYR A 73 -7.39 12.36 -4.09
C TYR A 73 -7.07 11.23 -3.09
N VAL A 74 -7.91 10.19 -3.01
CA VAL A 74 -7.69 9.03 -2.13
C VAL A 74 -6.51 8.22 -2.65
N ILE A 75 -6.49 7.95 -3.95
CA ILE A 75 -5.40 7.21 -4.62
C ILE A 75 -4.08 7.99 -4.47
N ARG A 76 -4.10 9.31 -4.69
CA ARG A 76 -2.93 10.18 -4.55
C ARG A 76 -2.39 10.20 -3.12
N ASN A 77 -3.26 10.29 -2.13
CA ASN A 77 -2.84 10.25 -0.72
C ASN A 77 -2.18 8.92 -0.39
N LEU A 78 -2.74 7.80 -0.89
CA LEU A 78 -2.17 6.47 -0.72
C LEU A 78 -0.79 6.35 -1.40
N SER A 79 -0.63 6.88 -2.62
CA SER A 79 0.68 6.95 -3.29
C SER A 79 1.71 7.72 -2.45
N HIS A 80 1.31 8.85 -1.87
CA HIS A 80 2.19 9.64 -1.04
C HIS A 80 2.62 8.87 0.22
N THR A 81 1.69 8.19 0.90
CA THR A 81 2.00 7.34 2.05
C THR A 81 2.95 6.20 1.68
N ILE A 82 2.71 5.51 0.56
CA ILE A 82 3.60 4.45 0.06
C ILE A 82 5.01 5.01 -0.18
N GLN A 83 5.12 6.17 -0.82
CA GLN A 83 6.41 6.83 -1.08
C GLN A 83 7.15 7.17 0.21
N GLN A 84 6.46 7.76 1.19
CA GLN A 84 7.04 8.09 2.49
C GLN A 84 7.58 6.86 3.23
N LEU A 85 6.85 5.75 3.21
CA LEU A 85 7.30 4.49 3.82
C LEU A 85 8.50 3.89 3.08
N GLN A 86 8.52 3.97 1.75
CA GLN A 86 9.67 3.52 0.95
C GLN A 86 10.92 4.34 1.25
N ASP A 87 10.80 5.66 1.34
CA ASP A 87 11.92 6.55 1.65
C ASP A 87 12.44 6.32 3.08
N TYR A 88 11.54 6.16 4.05
CA TYR A 88 11.89 5.81 5.42
C TYR A 88 12.65 4.48 5.50
N ARG A 89 12.18 3.44 4.79
CA ARG A 89 12.85 2.14 4.75
C ARG A 89 14.24 2.23 4.12
N ARG A 90 14.40 3.01 3.05
CA ARG A 90 15.71 3.23 2.39
C ARG A 90 16.70 3.92 3.31
N ALA A 91 16.29 5.01 3.96
CA ALA A 91 17.12 5.73 4.92
C ALA A 91 17.54 4.86 6.11
N SER A 92 16.60 4.05 6.62
CA SER A 92 16.86 3.10 7.71
C SER A 92 17.81 1.97 7.28
N GLY A 93 17.76 1.55 6.01
CA GLY A 93 18.68 0.59 5.42
C GLY A 93 20.09 1.16 5.17
N GLN A 94 20.22 2.43 4.78
CA GLN A 94 21.52 3.08 4.50
C GLN A 94 22.34 3.35 5.77
N HIS A 95 21.70 3.77 6.87
CA HIS A 95 22.37 3.93 8.16
C HIS A 95 23.02 2.65 8.70
N ARG A 96 22.64 1.48 8.17
CA ARG A 96 23.23 0.19 8.50
C ARG A 96 24.55 -0.05 7.77
N SER A 97 24.63 0.28 6.49
CA SER A 97 25.83 0.13 5.65
C SER A 97 27.00 0.91 6.25
N ASP A 98 26.75 2.17 6.61
CA ASP A 98 27.78 3.08 7.13
C ASP A 98 28.29 2.69 8.53
N LYS A 99 27.49 1.94 9.29
CA LYS A 99 27.86 1.43 10.63
C LYS A 99 28.66 0.13 10.58
N GLU A 100 28.41 -0.72 9.59
CA GLU A 100 29.15 -1.98 9.42
C GLU A 100 30.58 -1.71 8.88
N GLU A 101 30.78 -0.69 8.02
CA GLU A 101 32.11 -0.27 7.52
C GLU A 101 33.01 0.41 8.57
N GLN A 102 32.44 1.01 9.63
CA GLN A 102 33.21 1.67 10.70
C GLN A 102 33.72 0.70 11.79
N THR A 103 33.40 -0.59 11.67
CA THR A 103 33.77 -1.63 12.66
C THR A 103 34.85 -2.61 12.19
N GLU A 104 35.44 -2.40 11.02
CA GLU A 104 36.66 -3.09 10.53
C GLU A 104 37.90 -2.22 10.72
#